data_AF-A0A959C4D7-F1
#
_entry.id   AF-A0A959C4D7-F1
#
_cell.length_a   1.000
_cell.length_b   1.000
_cell.length_c   1.000
_cell.angle_alpha   90.00
_cell.angle_beta   90.00
_cell.angle_gamma   90.00
#
_symmetry.space_group_name_H-M   'P 1'
#
loop_
_entity.id
_entity.type
_entity.pdbx_description
1 polymer ?
#
loop_
_entity_poly.entity_id
_entity_poly.type
_entity_poly.pdbx_seq_one_letter_code
_entity_poly.pdbx_strand_id
1 'polypeptide(L)'
;THWDNIWSTTGASSGVNRNGVSYSATITEPLIKKATCRWISEGVVEFTRDGNTSTLNFGNGTCDRFATLTTASGDTFTILLRR
;
A
#
# COMPACT_ATOMS: atom_id res chain seq x y z
N THR A 1 1.04 -23.88 15.08
CA THR A 1 0.87 -23.13 13.82
C THR A 1 0.11 -21.86 14.13
N HIS A 2 0.67 -20.68 13.89
CA HIS A 2 0.15 -19.39 14.33
C HIS A 2 -0.84 -18.79 13.31
N TRP A 3 -2.05 -19.35 13.25
CA TRP A 3 -3.07 -18.96 12.26
C TRP A 3 -3.92 -17.77 12.75
N ASP A 4 -3.82 -17.46 14.03
CA ASP A 4 -4.44 -16.34 14.72
C ASP A 4 -3.63 -15.03 14.61
N ASN A 5 -2.40 -15.09 14.09
CA ASN A 5 -1.54 -13.92 14.02
C ASN A 5 -2.06 -12.86 13.04
N ILE A 6 -1.99 -11.61 13.50
CA ILE A 6 -2.24 -10.40 12.72
C ILE A 6 -1.06 -9.47 12.93
N TRP A 7 -0.44 -9.04 11.83
CA TRP A 7 0.62 -8.04 11.86
C TRP A 7 0.10 -6.71 11.32
N SER A 8 0.42 -5.64 12.04
CA SER A 8 0.19 -4.27 11.63
C SER A 8 1.53 -3.63 11.29
N THR A 9 1.65 -3.03 10.11
CA THR A 9 2.85 -2.33 9.68
C THR A 9 2.53 -0.85 9.46
N THR A 10 3.31 0.02 10.08
CA THR A 10 3.29 1.47 9.89
C THR A 10 4.69 1.97 9.59
N GLY A 11 4.79 3.18 9.05
CA GLY A 11 6.07 3.80 8.78
C GLY A 11 6.03 4.72 7.57
N ALA A 12 7.15 5.39 7.35
CA ALA A 12 7.39 6.21 6.19
C ALA A 12 8.80 5.94 5.67
N SER A 13 8.97 6.12 4.37
CA SER A 13 10.26 6.06 3.70
C SER A 13 10.36 7.21 2.70
N SER A 14 11.57 7.70 2.48
CA SER A 14 11.85 8.72 1.48
C SER A 14 13.21 8.48 0.85
N GLY A 15 13.40 9.04 -0.34
CA GLY A 15 14.65 8.89 -1.08
C GLY A 15 14.66 9.67 -2.38
N VAL A 16 15.71 9.48 -3.15
CA VAL A 16 15.88 10.04 -4.49
C VAL A 16 16.10 8.89 -5.46
N ASN A 17 15.32 8.85 -6.54
CA ASN A 17 15.46 7.78 -7.53
C ASN A 17 16.66 8.02 -8.46
N ARG A 18 16.96 7.06 -9.36
CA ARG A 18 18.09 7.15 -10.29
C ARG A 18 18.07 8.37 -11.25
N ASN A 19 16.92 9.03 -11.38
CA ASN A 19 16.74 10.21 -12.23
C ASN A 19 16.85 11.51 -11.41
N GLY A 20 17.27 11.46 -10.14
CA GLY A 20 17.38 12.64 -9.28
C GLY A 20 16.05 13.15 -8.73
N VAL A 21 14.95 12.41 -8.90
CA VAL A 21 13.61 12.83 -8.45
C VAL A 21 13.35 12.28 -7.04
N SER A 22 13.04 13.19 -6.12
CA SER A 22 12.64 12.85 -4.76
C SER A 22 11.31 12.10 -4.74
N TYR A 23 11.24 11.08 -3.90
CA TYR A 23 10.02 10.34 -3.63
C TYR A 23 9.86 10.07 -2.13
N SER A 24 8.63 9.94 -1.70
CA SER A 24 8.26 9.48 -0.35
C SER A 24 7.14 8.45 -0.44
N ALA A 25 7.11 7.53 0.51
CA ALA A 25 6.05 6.57 0.71
C ALA A 25 5.70 6.55 2.20
N THR A 26 4.47 6.92 2.53
CA THR A 26 3.97 7.01 3.90
C THR A 26 2.77 6.10 4.05
N ILE A 27 2.81 5.22 5.05
CA ILE A 27 1.66 4.40 5.41
C ILE A 27 0.71 5.30 6.22
N THR A 28 -0.39 5.73 5.62
CA THR A 28 -1.38 6.63 6.24
C THR A 28 -2.42 5.86 7.06
N GLU A 29 -2.74 4.64 6.62
CA GLU A 29 -3.52 3.67 7.39
C GLU A 29 -2.71 2.39 7.56
N PRO A 30 -2.60 1.82 8.77
CA PRO A 30 -1.75 0.67 9.03
C PRO A 30 -2.03 -0.51 8.09
N LEU A 31 -0.97 -1.10 7.53
CA LEU A 31 -1.11 -2.26 6.65
C LEU A 31 -1.35 -3.51 7.49
N ILE A 32 -2.50 -4.15 7.29
CA ILE A 32 -2.89 -5.35 8.03
C ILE A 32 -2.58 -6.60 7.23
N LYS A 33 -1.72 -7.45 7.79
CA LYS A 33 -1.36 -8.76 7.27
C LYS A 33 -1.88 -9.84 8.23
N LYS A 34 -2.91 -10.58 7.81
CA LYS A 34 -3.39 -11.77 8.53
C LYS A 34 -2.57 -12.99 8.13
N ALA A 35 -2.27 -13.89 9.07
CA ALA A 35 -1.55 -15.14 8.81
C ALA A 35 -2.33 -16.10 7.91
N THR A 36 -3.66 -16.08 8.00
CA THR A 36 -4.57 -16.86 7.16
C THR A 36 -4.72 -16.33 5.75
N CYS A 37 -4.27 -15.10 5.49
CA CYS A 37 -4.33 -14.50 4.17
C CYS A 37 -2.94 -14.52 3.52
N ARG A 38 -2.84 -14.61 2.20
CA ARG A 38 -1.55 -14.42 1.52
C ARG A 38 -1.19 -12.95 1.36
N TRP A 39 -2.20 -12.10 1.18
CA TRP A 39 -2.06 -10.70 0.82
C TRP A 39 -2.17 -9.78 2.04
N ILE A 40 -1.79 -8.52 1.86
CA ILE A 40 -2.17 -7.44 2.78
C ILE A 40 -3.66 -7.21 2.53
N SER A 41 -4.46 -7.23 3.59
CA SER A 41 -5.92 -7.20 3.47
C SER A 41 -6.53 -5.82 3.69
N GLU A 42 -5.76 -4.89 4.27
CA GLU A 42 -6.25 -3.56 4.65
C GLU A 42 -5.09 -2.58 4.79
N GLY A 43 -5.41 -1.30 4.66
CA GLY A 43 -4.51 -0.18 4.89
C GLY A 43 -4.22 0.60 3.61
N VAL A 44 -3.57 1.74 3.78
CA VAL A 44 -3.36 2.72 2.71
C VAL A 44 -1.93 3.22 2.76
N VAL A 45 -1.29 3.20 1.59
CA VAL A 45 0.02 3.82 1.39
C VAL A 45 -0.14 5.00 0.46
N GLU A 46 0.35 6.15 0.90
CA GLU A 46 0.49 7.34 0.10
C GLU A 46 1.91 7.43 -0.45
N PHE A 47 2.03 7.62 -1.75
CA PHE A 47 3.30 7.82 -2.43
C PHE A 47 3.31 9.21 -3.06
N THR A 48 4.37 9.97 -2.80
CA THR A 48 4.58 11.26 -3.46
C THR A 48 5.84 11.17 -4.31
N ARG A 49 5.74 11.60 -5.56
CA ARG A 49 6.88 11.70 -6.48
C ARG A 49 6.74 12.97 -7.30
N ASP A 50 7.75 13.81 -7.27
CA ASP A 50 7.77 15.06 -8.05
C ASP A 50 6.53 15.94 -7.79
N GLY A 51 6.11 16.04 -6.53
CA GLY A 51 4.89 16.77 -6.12
C GLY A 51 3.56 16.06 -6.42
N ASN A 52 3.56 14.96 -7.18
CA ASN A 52 2.36 14.18 -7.45
C ASN A 52 2.14 13.14 -6.37
N THR A 53 0.98 13.20 -5.72
CA THR A 53 0.58 12.26 -4.66
C THR A 53 -0.39 11.21 -5.21
N SER A 54 -0.15 9.95 -4.93
CA SER A 54 -1.00 8.83 -5.31
C SER A 54 -1.17 7.90 -4.12
N THR A 55 -2.32 7.25 -4.00
CA THR A 55 -2.61 6.36 -2.88
C THR A 55 -2.87 4.95 -3.37
N LEU A 56 -2.41 3.96 -2.61
CA LEU A 56 -2.68 2.55 -2.84
C LEU A 56 -3.44 2.01 -1.63
N ASN A 57 -4.71 1.68 -1.82
CA ASN A 57 -5.61 1.14 -0.81
C ASN A 57 -5.71 -0.39 -0.96
N PHE A 58 -5.42 -1.14 0.10
CA PHE A 58 -5.40 -2.61 0.12
C PHE A 58 -6.76 -3.25 0.45
N GLY A 59 -7.81 -2.45 0.61
CA GLY A 59 -9.16 -2.90 0.93
C GLY A 59 -9.52 -2.74 2.40
N ASN A 60 -10.52 -3.49 2.84
CA ASN A 60 -11.22 -3.33 4.12
C ASN A 60 -11.06 -4.54 5.07
N GLY A 61 -10.02 -5.36 4.86
CA GLY A 61 -9.76 -6.56 5.63
C GLY A 61 -10.21 -7.87 4.98
N THR A 62 -10.81 -7.82 3.79
CA THR A 62 -11.14 -9.00 2.97
C THR A 62 -9.86 -9.65 2.45
N CYS A 63 -9.76 -10.98 2.52
CA CYS A 63 -8.61 -11.67 1.95
C CYS A 63 -8.78 -11.87 0.44
N ASP A 64 -8.50 -10.81 -0.31
CA ASP A 64 -8.42 -10.85 -1.76
C ASP A 64 -7.05 -10.34 -2.25
N ARG A 65 -6.85 -10.38 -3.55
CA ARG A 65 -5.60 -9.98 -4.22
C ARG A 65 -5.73 -8.65 -4.92
N PHE A 66 -6.68 -7.81 -4.52
CA PHE A 66 -6.95 -6.53 -5.15
C PHE A 66 -6.43 -5.39 -4.28
N ALA A 67 -5.89 -4.38 -4.92
CA ALA A 67 -5.61 -3.09 -4.31
C ALA A 67 -6.07 -2.00 -5.28
N THR A 68 -6.56 -0.88 -4.77
CA THR A 68 -7.01 0.26 -5.57
C THR A 68 -5.93 1.32 -5.57
N LEU A 69 -5.36 1.59 -6.74
CA LEU A 69 -4.44 2.70 -6.95
C LEU A 69 -5.25 3.92 -7.38
N THR A 70 -5.15 5.02 -6.63
CA THR A 70 -5.66 6.33 -7.01
C THR A 70 -4.47 7.22 -7.38
N THR A 71 -4.44 7.69 -8.61
CA THR A 71 -3.36 8.54 -9.13
C THR A 71 -3.56 10.00 -8.74
N ALA A 72 -2.54 10.83 -8.94
CA ALA A 72 -2.61 12.27 -8.68
C ALA A 72 -3.66 13.01 -9.52
N SER A 73 -4.04 12.48 -10.70
CA SER A 73 -5.14 12.99 -11.53
C SER A 73 -6.52 12.60 -11.01
N GLY A 74 -6.61 11.71 -10.01
CA GLY A 74 -7.86 11.15 -9.49
C GLY A 74 -8.32 9.87 -10.20
N ASP A 75 -7.60 9.41 -11.22
CA ASP A 75 -7.93 8.15 -11.90
C ASP A 75 -7.66 6.96 -10.98
N THR A 76 -8.58 5.99 -10.99
CA THR A 76 -8.52 4.79 -10.14
C THR A 76 -8.28 3.54 -10.97
N PHE A 77 -7.39 2.68 -10.49
CA PHE A 77 -7.02 1.43 -11.15
C PHE A 77 -6.99 0.28 -10.14
N THR A 78 -7.60 -0.85 -10.50
CA THR A 78 -7.50 -2.08 -9.72
C THR A 78 -6.20 -2.80 -10.03
N ILE A 79 -5.36 -2.95 -9.03
CA ILE A 79 -4.07 -3.66 -9.08
C ILE A 79 -4.24 -5.07 -8.53
N LEU A 80 -3.76 -6.05 -9.29
CA LEU A 80 -3.67 -7.44 -8.86
C LEU A 80 -2.34 -7.69 -8.14
N LEU A 81 -2.40 -8.01 -6.85
CA LEU A 81 -1.23 -8.37 -6.05
C LEU A 81 -0.63 -9.69 -6.55
N ARG A 82 0.68 -9.68 -6.80
CA ARG A 82 1.41 -10.80 -7.40
C ARG A 82 2.09 -11.67 -6.36
N ARG A 83 2.10 -12.98 -6.64
CA ARG A 83 2.55 -14.06 -5.76
C ARG A 83 4.03 -14.00 -5.42
#